data_AF-A0A7C2IZW8-F1
#
_entry.id   AF-A0A7C2IZW8-F1
#
_cell.length_a   1.000
_cell.length_b   1.000
_cell.length_c   1.000
_cell.angle_alpha   90.00
_cell.angle_beta   90.00
_cell.angle_gamma   90.00
#
_symmetry.space_group_name_H-M   'P 1'
#
loop_
_entity.id
_entity.type
_entity.pdbx_description
1 polymer ?
#
loop_
_entity_poly.entity_id
_entity_poly.type
_entity_poly.pdbx_seq_one_letter_code
_entity_poly.pdbx_strand_id
1 'polypeptide(L)'
;MRITVLTRASRLAYALAAVTACAYIFIASAQSTQTGQWTITSKPGSENVHLMLSYQGRFGGNNNTSFSISPERLQGLTRSQMMASGQVVKFQLVRDAGTLSCEGWFNDGRGSGHFAYIANPRFAADLQRLGYGSPTVEQQFSMTLHDVGLALIEELRSQGYEQATIDQLVRMGTHGVRVEYVRELGAMGYNLKSVDKLVRMRDHGVSISFIKELGELGYNRLAAEELVRAKDHGVNPSFVREVVEAGYKDLSLEQLVRMRDHGVSTEFIKGMEEAGYSRLPVEQLVRMRDHGVSPAYVKEVRSLGYDNLTVEQLVRMRDHGVSPEFIRKMKERGFNNVSVEELIRLRDHGFDR
;
A
#
# COMPACT_ATOMS: atom_id res chain seq x y z
N MET A 1 -4.71 100.55 48.31
CA MET A 1 -4.19 101.48 47.28
C MET A 1 -2.95 100.84 46.67
N ARG A 2 -2.93 100.61 45.34
CA ARG A 2 -1.91 99.82 44.57
C ARG A 2 -1.90 98.32 44.98
N ILE A 3 -2.06 97.30 44.14
CA ILE A 3 -1.86 97.05 42.69
C ILE A 3 -0.39 97.21 42.23
N THR A 4 0.32 96.10 42.02
CA THR A 4 1.37 95.83 40.99
C THR A 4 1.80 94.33 41.07
N VAL A 5 2.37 93.68 40.03
CA VAL A 5 1.68 93.12 38.84
C VAL A 5 2.68 92.33 37.94
N LEU A 6 2.32 91.09 37.54
CA LEU A 6 2.79 90.28 36.37
C LEU A 6 4.16 89.53 36.29
N THR A 7 4.03 88.23 35.97
CA THR A 7 4.71 87.41 34.91
C THR A 7 6.20 87.04 34.94
N ARG A 8 6.48 85.74 34.79
CA ARG A 8 6.83 84.95 33.55
C ARG A 8 7.22 83.51 33.98
N ALA A 9 7.36 82.46 33.15
CA ALA A 9 6.71 82.04 31.91
C ALA A 9 7.03 80.55 31.64
N SER A 10 6.04 79.79 31.17
CA SER A 10 6.03 78.49 30.47
C SER A 10 7.33 77.67 30.25
N ARG A 11 7.33 76.38 30.63
CA ARG A 11 7.84 75.26 29.79
C ARG A 11 7.03 73.95 29.96
N LEU A 12 6.76 73.32 28.81
CA LEU A 12 6.32 71.93 28.57
C LEU A 12 7.36 70.91 29.13
N ALA A 13 7.12 69.60 29.30
CA ALA A 13 5.93 68.74 29.21
C ALA A 13 6.27 67.31 29.76
N TYR A 14 5.34 66.37 29.56
CA TYR A 14 5.43 64.91 29.73
C TYR A 14 5.23 64.32 31.13
N ALA A 15 4.05 63.75 31.31
CA ALA A 15 3.75 62.75 32.32
C ALA A 15 4.25 61.37 31.88
N LEU A 16 4.62 60.53 32.85
CA LEU A 16 4.51 59.09 32.70
C LEU A 16 4.19 58.45 34.05
N ALA A 17 2.96 57.96 34.21
CA ALA A 17 2.57 57.18 35.37
C ALA A 17 3.04 55.74 35.20
N ALA A 18 3.85 55.25 36.13
CA ALA A 18 4.30 53.86 36.13
C ALA A 18 3.22 52.94 36.73
N VAL A 19 2.46 52.26 35.88
CA VAL A 19 1.60 51.13 36.27
C VAL A 19 2.37 49.84 36.01
N THR A 20 2.96 49.26 37.07
CA THR A 20 3.62 47.96 37.01
C THR A 20 2.59 46.83 37.00
N ALA A 21 2.11 46.47 35.81
CA ALA A 21 1.33 45.26 35.61
C ALA A 21 2.24 44.03 35.67
N CYS A 22 2.13 43.22 36.73
CA CYS A 22 2.75 41.90 36.81
C CYS A 22 2.08 40.92 35.84
N ALA A 23 2.52 40.93 34.58
CA ALA A 23 2.18 39.89 33.62
C ALA A 23 2.92 38.59 33.98
N TYR A 24 2.26 37.70 34.73
CA TYR A 24 2.70 36.30 34.84
C TYR A 24 2.49 35.60 33.51
N ILE A 25 3.48 35.73 32.62
CA ILE A 25 3.54 34.91 31.40
C ILE A 25 3.93 33.50 31.82
N PHE A 26 2.93 32.64 32.02
CA PHE A 26 3.15 31.20 32.00
C PHE A 26 3.52 30.78 30.57
N ILE A 27 4.81 30.90 30.24
CA ILE A 27 5.40 30.09 29.18
C ILE A 27 5.47 28.67 29.74
N ALA A 28 4.36 27.95 29.65
CA ALA A 28 4.41 26.49 29.71
C ALA A 28 5.23 26.05 28.50
N SER A 29 6.51 25.75 28.72
CA SER A 29 7.32 25.07 27.72
C SER A 29 6.68 23.71 27.49
N ALA A 30 5.96 23.57 26.37
CA ALA A 30 5.64 22.28 25.80
C ALA A 30 6.97 21.65 25.40
N GLN A 31 7.59 20.95 26.34
CA GLN A 31 8.91 20.36 26.20
C GLN A 31 8.82 19.34 25.06
N SER A 32 9.57 19.57 23.98
CA SER A 32 9.57 18.69 22.81
C SER A 32 10.02 17.30 23.22
N THR A 33 9.11 16.34 23.23
CA THR A 33 9.36 14.96 23.69
C THR A 33 9.95 14.07 22.61
N GLN A 34 9.82 14.47 21.34
CA GLN A 34 10.34 13.76 20.18
C GLN A 34 10.95 14.74 19.19
N THR A 35 12.11 14.38 18.66
CA THR A 35 12.85 15.14 17.65
C THR A 35 13.39 14.19 16.59
N GLY A 36 13.72 14.73 15.42
CA GLY A 36 14.30 13.94 14.35
C GLY A 36 14.77 14.81 13.19
N GLN A 37 15.07 14.15 12.08
CA GLN A 37 15.46 14.76 10.83
C GLN A 37 14.32 14.65 9.81
N TRP A 38 14.28 15.61 8.90
CA TRP A 38 13.42 15.55 7.72
C TRP A 38 14.25 15.73 6.45
N THR A 39 13.81 15.09 5.37
CA THR A 39 14.26 15.40 4.02
C THR A 39 13.05 15.53 3.10
N ILE A 40 13.07 16.52 2.22
CA ILE A 40 12.03 16.70 1.20
C ILE A 40 12.70 16.65 -0.17
N THR A 41 12.11 15.88 -1.09
CA THR A 41 12.51 15.87 -2.50
C THR A 41 11.32 16.14 -3.41
N SER A 42 11.49 17.12 -4.29
CA SER A 42 10.60 17.36 -5.43
C SER A 42 10.96 16.40 -6.57
N LYS A 43 9.96 15.69 -7.11
CA LYS A 43 10.14 14.92 -8.36
C LYS A 43 9.75 15.81 -9.55
N PRO A 44 10.52 15.85 -10.66
CA PRO A 44 10.12 16.57 -11.86
C PRO A 44 8.72 16.14 -12.34
N GLY A 45 7.86 17.12 -12.65
CA GLY A 45 6.49 16.88 -13.09
C GLY A 45 5.49 16.47 -12.00
N SER A 46 5.91 16.36 -10.72
CA SER A 46 5.01 16.04 -9.61
C SER A 46 4.49 17.31 -8.91
N GLU A 47 3.18 17.40 -8.67
CA GLU A 47 2.58 18.46 -7.85
C GLU A 47 2.84 18.27 -6.35
N ASN A 48 2.99 17.01 -5.93
CA ASN A 48 3.31 16.62 -4.56
C ASN A 48 4.83 16.46 -4.38
N VAL A 49 5.28 16.65 -3.15
CA VAL A 49 6.68 16.43 -2.75
C VAL A 49 6.78 15.20 -1.86
N HIS A 50 7.92 14.51 -1.90
CA HIS A 50 8.16 13.35 -1.04
C HIS A 50 8.86 13.80 0.24
N LEU A 51 8.14 13.72 1.37
CA LEU A 51 8.67 13.98 2.71
C LEU A 51 9.07 12.64 3.33
N MET A 52 10.31 12.57 3.82
CA MET A 52 10.79 11.50 4.70
C MET A 52 11.17 12.10 6.06
N LEU A 53 10.81 11.41 7.13
CA LEU A 53 11.07 11.75 8.52
C LEU A 53 11.86 10.61 9.16
N SER A 54 13.00 10.93 9.75
CA SER A 54 13.92 9.99 10.40
C SER A 54 14.03 10.32 11.89
N TYR A 55 13.82 9.35 12.78
CA TYR A 55 13.73 9.59 14.23
C TYR A 55 14.14 8.36 15.04
N GLN A 56 14.48 8.55 16.31
CA GLN A 56 14.76 7.44 17.22
C GLN A 56 13.46 6.91 17.84
N GLY A 57 13.29 5.60 17.82
CA GLY A 57 12.20 4.92 18.52
C GLY A 57 12.54 4.71 19.99
N ARG A 58 11.53 4.36 20.79
CA ARG A 58 11.63 4.16 22.25
C ARG A 58 12.73 3.20 22.71
N PHE A 59 13.12 2.23 21.87
CA PHE A 59 14.18 1.26 22.15
C PHE A 59 15.54 1.62 21.50
N GLY A 60 15.74 2.89 21.11
CA GLY A 60 17.00 3.39 20.54
C GLY A 60 17.24 3.07 19.05
N GLY A 61 16.36 2.27 18.43
CA GLY A 61 16.43 1.98 16.99
C GLY A 61 16.06 3.20 16.12
N ASN A 62 16.77 3.40 15.01
CA ASN A 62 16.43 4.43 14.02
C ASN A 62 15.22 3.99 13.19
N ASN A 63 14.23 4.85 13.09
CA ASN A 63 13.00 4.65 12.32
C ASN A 63 12.92 5.68 11.19
N ASN A 64 12.26 5.29 10.10
CA ASN A 64 11.93 6.17 9.00
C ASN A 64 10.44 6.02 8.66
N THR A 65 9.77 7.14 8.38
CA THR A 65 8.46 7.15 7.73
C THR A 65 8.50 8.13 6.58
N SER A 66 7.82 7.84 5.47
CA SER A 66 7.76 8.74 4.33
C SER A 66 6.42 8.69 3.63
N PHE A 67 6.05 9.81 3.02
CA PHE A 67 4.81 9.96 2.29
C PHE A 67 4.91 11.11 1.28
N SER A 68 4.12 11.03 0.22
CA SER A 68 3.88 12.17 -0.67
C SER A 68 2.88 13.13 -0.03
N ILE A 69 3.13 14.43 -0.13
CA ILE A 69 2.31 15.49 0.45
C ILE A 69 2.26 16.72 -0.47
N SER A 70 1.13 17.43 -0.49
CA SER A 70 1.06 18.74 -1.15
C SER A 70 1.92 19.75 -0.39
N PRO A 71 2.77 20.55 -1.06
CA PRO A 71 3.55 21.61 -0.42
C PRO A 71 2.71 22.56 0.45
N GLU A 72 1.44 22.79 0.10
CA GLU A 72 0.53 23.69 0.83
C GLU A 72 0.19 23.20 2.24
N ARG A 73 0.36 21.90 2.53
CA ARG A 73 0.20 21.34 3.88
C ARG A 73 1.41 21.62 4.79
N LEU A 74 2.52 22.14 4.24
CA LEU A 74 3.73 22.51 4.95
C LEU A 74 3.69 24.02 5.24
N GLN A 75 2.97 24.39 6.30
CA GLN A 75 2.64 25.78 6.62
C GLN A 75 3.91 26.60 6.85
N GLY A 76 4.11 27.65 6.05
CA GLY A 76 5.31 28.50 6.09
C GLY A 76 6.39 28.13 5.06
N LEU A 77 6.21 27.06 4.27
CA LEU A 77 7.08 26.70 3.14
C LEU A 77 6.42 27.04 1.79
N THR A 78 7.06 27.88 0.99
CA THR A 78 6.59 28.19 -0.39
C THR A 78 7.36 27.39 -1.43
N ARG A 79 6.75 27.13 -2.60
CA ARG A 79 7.45 26.51 -3.74
C ARG A 79 8.70 27.31 -4.17
N SER A 80 8.69 28.64 -4.06
CA SER A 80 9.86 29.47 -4.37
C SER A 80 11.01 29.26 -3.39
N GLN A 81 10.74 29.12 -2.09
CA GLN A 81 11.76 28.77 -1.09
C GLN A 81 12.34 27.37 -1.32
N MET A 82 11.52 26.42 -1.78
CA MET A 82 11.97 25.04 -2.06
C MET A 82 12.90 24.95 -3.28
N MET A 83 12.70 25.80 -4.29
CA MET A 83 13.52 25.83 -5.50
C MET A 83 14.74 26.76 -5.39
N ALA A 84 14.79 27.63 -4.39
CA ALA A 84 15.95 28.48 -4.13
C ALA A 84 17.19 27.65 -3.73
N SER A 85 18.38 28.19 -4.01
CA SER A 85 19.67 27.60 -3.62
C SER A 85 20.12 28.15 -2.26
N GLY A 86 20.42 27.27 -1.31
CA GLY A 86 20.92 27.63 0.03
C GLY A 86 19.89 28.32 0.95
N GLN A 87 18.60 28.27 0.62
CA GLN A 87 17.57 28.98 1.37
C GLN A 87 17.27 28.29 2.71
N VAL A 88 17.50 28.99 3.83
CA VAL A 88 17.06 28.54 5.16
C VAL A 88 15.54 28.69 5.27
N VAL A 89 14.87 27.69 5.83
CA VAL A 89 13.40 27.63 5.96
C VAL A 89 12.97 27.22 7.37
N LYS A 90 11.79 27.68 7.76
CA LYS A 90 11.02 27.15 8.90
C LYS A 90 9.58 26.93 8.46
N PHE A 91 9.02 25.76 8.77
CA PHE A 91 7.65 25.41 8.41
C PHE A 91 7.04 24.45 9.43
N GLN A 92 5.74 24.23 9.37
CA GLN A 92 5.03 23.30 10.25
C GLN A 92 4.19 22.30 9.47
N LEU A 93 4.19 21.04 9.89
CA LEU A 93 3.15 20.08 9.54
C LEU A 93 2.17 19.98 10.71
N VAL A 94 1.02 20.64 10.58
CA VAL A 94 -0.04 20.65 11.60
C VAL A 94 -1.07 19.56 11.26
N ARG A 95 -1.36 18.69 12.22
CA ARG A 95 -2.39 17.64 12.18
C ARG A 95 -3.12 17.59 13.53
N ASP A 96 -4.30 16.96 13.57
CA ASP A 96 -5.14 16.89 14.78
C ASP A 96 -4.36 16.46 16.02
N ALA A 97 -3.62 15.35 15.93
CA ALA A 97 -2.87 14.79 17.06
C ALA A 97 -1.63 15.61 17.49
N GLY A 98 -1.19 16.61 16.72
CA GLY A 98 0.00 17.39 17.03
C GLY A 98 0.71 17.96 15.80
N THR A 99 1.74 18.75 16.08
CA THR A 99 2.50 19.53 15.10
C THR A 99 3.96 19.10 15.04
N LEU A 100 4.49 18.94 13.84
CA LEU A 100 5.95 18.93 13.61
C LEU A 100 6.39 20.36 13.27
N SER A 101 7.22 20.95 14.12
CA SER A 101 7.91 22.21 13.86
C SER A 101 9.25 21.90 13.19
N CYS A 102 9.40 22.27 11.92
CA CYS A 102 10.54 21.93 11.08
C CYS A 102 11.40 23.17 10.81
N GLU A 103 12.72 23.01 10.92
CA GLU A 103 13.70 23.99 10.47
C GLU A 103 14.84 23.32 9.70
N GLY A 104 15.43 24.04 8.76
CA GLY A 104 16.48 23.50 7.90
C GLY A 104 16.71 24.37 6.68
N TRP A 105 17.06 23.76 5.55
CA TRP A 105 17.41 24.46 4.33
C TRP A 105 16.94 23.71 3.08
N PHE A 106 16.88 24.44 1.96
CA PHE A 106 16.64 23.91 0.62
C PHE A 106 17.75 24.34 -0.35
N ASN A 107 17.98 23.47 -1.34
CA ASN A 107 18.77 23.77 -2.52
C ASN A 107 18.19 23.02 -3.72
N ASP A 108 17.56 23.77 -4.63
CA ASP A 108 17.06 23.29 -5.93
C ASP A 108 16.14 22.04 -5.81
N GLY A 109 15.00 22.21 -5.13
CA GLY A 109 13.99 21.17 -4.97
C GLY A 109 14.34 20.04 -3.99
N ARG A 110 15.51 20.10 -3.34
CA ARG A 110 15.92 19.18 -2.26
C ARG A 110 16.10 19.97 -0.98
N GLY A 111 15.49 19.50 0.11
CA GLY A 111 15.64 20.12 1.42
C GLY A 111 15.94 19.11 2.50
N SER A 112 16.62 19.56 3.56
CA SER A 112 16.87 18.76 4.76
C SER A 112 16.95 19.63 6.01
N GLY A 113 16.70 19.01 7.16
CA GLY A 113 16.76 19.71 8.44
C GLY A 113 16.31 18.84 9.61
N HIS A 114 15.95 19.51 10.69
CA HIS A 114 15.47 18.90 11.93
C HIS A 114 14.02 19.27 12.20
N PHE A 115 13.31 18.41 12.93
CA PHE A 115 11.99 18.69 13.46
C PHE A 115 11.93 18.49 14.97
N ALA A 116 11.04 19.24 15.62
CA ALA A 116 10.59 19.01 16.98
C ALA A 116 9.08 18.77 16.99
N TYR A 117 8.63 17.72 17.67
CA TYR A 117 7.22 17.38 17.79
C TYR A 117 6.59 18.02 19.03
N ILE A 118 5.35 18.50 18.86
CA ILE A 118 4.50 19.06 19.91
C ILE A 118 3.14 18.37 19.83
N ALA A 119 2.79 17.57 20.85
CA ALA A 119 1.47 16.94 20.94
C ALA A 119 0.34 17.96 21.15
N ASN A 120 -0.86 17.66 20.65
CA ASN A 120 -2.01 18.55 20.79
C ASN A 120 -2.87 18.15 22.01
N PRO A 121 -2.82 18.88 23.13
CA PRO A 121 -3.61 18.54 24.32
C PRO A 121 -5.12 18.61 24.08
N ARG A 122 -5.59 19.37 23.09
CA ARG A 122 -7.03 19.42 22.74
C ARG A 122 -7.49 18.09 22.12
N PHE A 123 -6.68 17.51 21.23
CA PHE A 123 -6.98 16.22 20.63
C PHE A 123 -7.04 15.09 21.67
N ALA A 124 -6.10 15.07 22.62
CA ALA A 124 -6.15 14.13 23.73
C ALA A 124 -7.41 14.27 24.59
N ALA A 125 -7.86 15.51 24.85
CA ALA A 125 -9.11 15.78 25.57
C ALA A 125 -10.36 15.38 24.74
N ASP A 126 -10.33 15.57 23.41
CA ASP A 126 -11.41 15.14 22.53
C ASP A 126 -11.53 13.61 22.45
N LEU A 127 -10.42 12.86 22.36
CA LEU A 127 -10.46 11.39 22.45
C LEU A 127 -11.03 10.91 23.78
N GLN A 128 -10.65 11.54 24.89
CA GLN A 128 -11.17 11.22 26.21
C GLN A 128 -12.68 11.50 26.30
N ARG A 129 -13.13 12.66 25.79
CA ARG A 129 -14.55 13.06 25.70
C ARG A 129 -15.38 12.14 24.80
N LEU A 130 -14.77 11.58 23.76
CA LEU A 130 -15.37 10.59 22.86
C LEU A 130 -15.31 9.15 23.41
N GLY A 131 -14.76 8.94 24.61
CA GLY A 131 -14.71 7.64 25.28
C GLY A 131 -13.55 6.72 24.86
N TYR A 132 -12.60 7.21 24.05
CA TYR A 132 -11.41 6.45 23.65
C TYR A 132 -10.31 6.41 24.74
N GLY A 133 -10.41 7.28 25.75
CA GLY A 133 -9.38 7.49 26.76
C GLY A 133 -8.35 8.54 26.34
N SER A 134 -7.27 8.66 27.11
CA SER A 134 -6.22 9.67 26.90
C SER A 134 -4.99 9.04 26.23
N PRO A 135 -4.60 9.47 25.02
CA PRO A 135 -3.44 8.91 24.33
C PRO A 135 -2.12 9.41 24.94
N THR A 136 -1.14 8.53 25.03
CA THR A 136 0.24 8.92 25.36
C THR A 136 0.81 9.86 24.29
N VAL A 137 1.88 10.58 24.63
CA VAL A 137 2.58 11.45 23.67
C VAL A 137 3.22 10.65 22.53
N GLU A 138 3.63 9.39 22.79
CA GLU A 138 4.13 8.44 21.79
C GLU A 138 3.03 8.00 20.80
N GLN A 139 1.84 7.68 21.31
CA GLN A 139 0.67 7.37 20.48
C GLN A 139 0.25 8.59 19.64
N GLN A 140 0.16 9.79 20.24
CA GLN A 140 -0.15 11.02 19.49
C GLN A 140 0.91 11.32 18.43
N PHE A 141 2.20 11.10 18.70
CA PHE A 141 3.26 11.27 17.71
C PHE A 141 3.06 10.33 16.52
N SER A 142 2.79 9.04 16.76
CA SER A 142 2.47 8.08 15.70
C SER A 142 1.21 8.50 14.90
N MET A 143 0.15 8.93 15.59
CA MET A 143 -1.06 9.45 14.94
C MET A 143 -0.77 10.70 14.07
N THR A 144 0.09 11.61 14.53
CA THR A 144 0.57 12.75 13.73
C THR A 144 1.39 12.29 12.52
N LEU A 145 2.30 11.31 12.64
CA LEU A 145 3.07 10.81 11.50
C LEU A 145 2.15 10.17 10.45
N HIS A 146 1.17 9.40 10.89
CA HIS A 146 0.31 8.58 10.04
C HIS A 146 -1.03 9.22 9.62
N ASP A 147 -1.30 10.49 9.97
CA ASP A 147 -2.51 11.24 9.62
C ASP A 147 -3.81 10.67 10.22
N VAL A 148 -3.73 10.18 11.47
CA VAL A 148 -4.89 9.69 12.23
C VAL A 148 -5.48 10.84 13.02
N GLY A 149 -6.61 11.36 12.54
CA GLY A 149 -7.33 12.49 13.14
C GLY A 149 -8.79 12.19 13.46
N LEU A 150 -9.51 13.20 13.97
CA LEU A 150 -10.92 13.09 14.36
C LEU A 150 -11.82 12.72 13.18
N ALA A 151 -11.47 13.13 11.96
CA ALA A 151 -12.21 12.80 10.75
C ALA A 151 -12.27 11.27 10.46
N LEU A 152 -11.20 10.52 10.74
CA LEU A 152 -11.21 9.06 10.60
C LEU A 152 -12.09 8.40 11.67
N ILE A 153 -12.05 8.93 12.90
CA ILE A 153 -12.87 8.45 14.02
C ILE A 153 -14.36 8.69 13.74
N GLU A 154 -14.70 9.86 13.20
CA GLU A 154 -16.07 10.17 12.80
C GLU A 154 -16.58 9.29 11.65
N GLU A 155 -15.75 9.05 10.63
CA GLU A 155 -16.08 8.16 9.50
C GLU A 155 -16.32 6.71 9.93
N LEU A 156 -15.48 6.19 10.85
CA LEU A 156 -15.69 4.84 11.43
C LEU A 156 -17.02 4.77 12.19
N ARG A 157 -17.31 5.79 13.00
CA ARG A 157 -18.55 5.86 13.77
C ARG A 157 -19.79 6.03 12.88
N SER A 158 -19.72 6.84 11.83
CA SER A 158 -20.86 7.08 10.91
C SER A 158 -21.22 5.84 10.11
N GLN A 159 -20.22 5.04 9.70
CA GLN A 159 -20.42 3.74 9.08
C GLN A 159 -20.70 2.61 10.11
N GLY A 160 -20.72 2.93 11.41
CA GLY A 160 -21.03 2.00 12.49
C GLY A 160 -20.02 0.86 12.63
N TYR A 161 -18.72 1.15 12.55
CA TYR A 161 -17.66 0.25 12.98
C TYR A 161 -17.61 0.14 14.52
N GLU A 162 -16.96 -0.91 15.02
CA GLU A 162 -16.59 -1.05 16.42
C GLU A 162 -15.77 0.15 16.92
N GLN A 163 -15.92 0.49 18.21
CA GLN A 163 -15.12 1.54 18.83
C GLN A 163 -13.70 1.02 19.08
N ALA A 164 -12.80 1.34 18.15
CA ALA A 164 -11.37 1.01 18.22
C ALA A 164 -10.71 1.53 19.52
N THR A 165 -9.75 0.78 20.06
CA THR A 165 -8.85 1.30 21.09
C THR A 165 -7.87 2.34 20.50
N ILE A 166 -7.18 3.10 21.34
CA ILE A 166 -6.12 4.03 20.89
C ILE A 166 -5.01 3.27 20.15
N ASP A 167 -4.63 2.07 20.62
CA ASP A 167 -3.63 1.23 19.95
C ASP A 167 -4.12 0.73 18.59
N GLN A 168 -5.40 0.40 18.45
CA GLN A 168 -6.00 0.09 17.14
C GLN A 168 -6.01 1.31 16.22
N LEU A 169 -6.35 2.51 16.71
CA LEU A 169 -6.28 3.75 15.90
C LEU A 169 -4.85 4.06 15.42
N VAL A 170 -3.85 3.87 16.29
CA VAL A 170 -2.43 3.97 15.93
C VAL A 170 -2.08 2.93 14.86
N ARG A 171 -2.44 1.66 15.06
CA ARG A 171 -2.20 0.58 14.10
C ARG A 171 -2.85 0.87 12.74
N MET A 172 -4.10 1.31 12.72
CA MET A 172 -4.80 1.73 11.50
C MET A 172 -3.98 2.75 10.70
N GLY A 173 -3.46 3.78 11.36
CA GLY A 173 -2.57 4.76 10.73
C GLY A 173 -1.28 4.16 10.18
N THR A 174 -0.56 3.38 10.99
CA THR A 174 0.71 2.73 10.63
C THR A 174 0.56 1.85 9.38
N HIS A 175 -0.55 1.11 9.31
CA HIS A 175 -0.90 0.23 8.20
C HIS A 175 -1.65 0.97 7.05
N GLY A 176 -1.80 2.29 7.14
CA GLY A 176 -2.29 3.14 6.04
C GLY A 176 -3.80 3.15 5.84
N VAL A 177 -4.60 2.74 6.83
CA VAL A 177 -6.05 2.97 6.86
C VAL A 177 -6.29 4.47 7.11
N ARG A 178 -6.75 5.16 6.06
CA ARG A 178 -7.06 6.60 6.06
C ARG A 178 -8.56 6.84 5.93
N VAL A 179 -9.02 8.05 6.25
CA VAL A 179 -10.45 8.41 6.17
C VAL A 179 -11.02 8.22 4.77
N GLU A 180 -10.25 8.54 3.72
CA GLU A 180 -10.64 8.34 2.32
C GLU A 180 -10.82 6.85 2.00
N TYR A 181 -9.94 5.99 2.51
CA TYR A 181 -10.01 4.55 2.29
C TYR A 181 -11.27 3.94 2.92
N VAL A 182 -11.60 4.31 4.15
CA VAL A 182 -12.83 3.87 4.84
C VAL A 182 -14.07 4.40 4.13
N ARG A 183 -14.07 5.67 3.70
CA ARG A 183 -15.17 6.29 2.96
C ARG A 183 -15.43 5.61 1.62
N GLU A 184 -14.39 5.39 0.83
CA GLU A 184 -14.53 4.74 -0.49
C GLU A 184 -14.94 3.27 -0.37
N LEU A 185 -14.44 2.53 0.63
CA LEU A 185 -14.94 1.18 0.95
C LEU A 185 -16.44 1.20 1.27
N GLY A 186 -16.88 2.10 2.17
CA GLY A 186 -18.29 2.26 2.53
C GLY A 186 -19.17 2.61 1.32
N ALA A 187 -18.71 3.51 0.45
CA ALA A 187 -19.39 3.88 -0.80
C ALA A 187 -19.51 2.73 -1.80
N MET A 188 -18.56 1.78 -1.81
CA MET A 188 -18.63 0.53 -2.57
C MET A 188 -19.41 -0.59 -1.83
N GLY A 189 -19.99 -0.31 -0.66
CA GLY A 189 -20.81 -1.23 0.13
C GLY A 189 -20.06 -2.05 1.19
N TYR A 190 -18.72 -1.91 1.31
CA TYR A 190 -17.90 -2.67 2.26
C TYR A 190 -18.05 -2.13 3.70
N ASN A 191 -19.04 -2.65 4.41
CA ASN A 191 -19.34 -2.31 5.80
C ASN A 191 -18.80 -3.41 6.73
N LEU A 192 -17.48 -3.46 6.92
CA LEU A 192 -16.81 -4.63 7.55
C LEU A 192 -17.04 -4.77 9.06
N LYS A 193 -17.50 -3.68 9.71
CA LYS A 193 -17.78 -3.51 11.14
C LYS A 193 -16.60 -3.68 12.10
N SER A 194 -15.51 -4.31 11.68
CA SER A 194 -14.26 -4.40 12.44
C SER A 194 -13.13 -3.59 11.82
N VAL A 195 -12.35 -2.93 12.67
CA VAL A 195 -11.18 -2.14 12.25
C VAL A 195 -9.98 -3.02 11.90
N ASP A 196 -9.85 -4.19 12.53
CA ASP A 196 -8.78 -5.14 12.21
C ASP A 196 -8.94 -5.72 10.80
N LYS A 197 -10.18 -5.80 10.28
CA LYS A 197 -10.44 -6.15 8.86
C LYS A 197 -9.99 -5.06 7.89
N LEU A 198 -10.13 -3.77 8.25
CA LEU A 198 -9.59 -2.67 7.45
C LEU A 198 -8.07 -2.71 7.39
N VAL A 199 -7.41 -2.96 8.53
CA VAL A 199 -5.96 -3.16 8.62
C VAL A 199 -5.53 -4.34 7.75
N ARG A 200 -6.20 -5.50 7.89
CA ARG A 200 -5.92 -6.70 7.09
C ARG A 200 -6.00 -6.42 5.57
N MET A 201 -7.06 -5.77 5.09
CA MET A 201 -7.17 -5.42 3.67
C MET A 201 -6.00 -4.53 3.19
N ARG A 202 -5.54 -3.59 4.03
CA ARG A 202 -4.39 -2.74 3.72
C ARG A 202 -3.07 -3.52 3.68
N ASP A 203 -2.85 -4.41 4.64
CA ASP A 203 -1.62 -5.21 4.78
C ASP A 203 -1.41 -6.12 3.58
N HIS A 204 -2.49 -6.72 3.10
CA HIS A 204 -2.51 -7.55 1.89
C HIS A 204 -2.67 -6.73 0.59
N GLY A 205 -2.47 -5.41 0.64
CA GLY A 205 -2.38 -4.57 -0.57
C GLY A 205 -3.68 -4.37 -1.35
N VAL A 206 -4.85 -4.55 -0.72
CA VAL A 206 -6.17 -4.32 -1.31
C VAL A 206 -6.45 -2.80 -1.39
N SER A 207 -6.09 -2.19 -2.52
CA SER A 207 -6.38 -0.79 -2.83
C SER A 207 -7.83 -0.59 -3.31
N ILE A 208 -8.31 0.65 -3.23
CA ILE A 208 -9.61 1.02 -3.84
C ILE A 208 -9.58 0.84 -5.37
N SER A 209 -8.46 1.16 -6.03
CA SER A 209 -8.31 0.98 -7.48
C SER A 209 -8.52 -0.49 -7.86
N PHE A 210 -7.88 -1.41 -7.13
CA PHE A 210 -7.98 -2.85 -7.37
C PHE A 210 -9.43 -3.36 -7.28
N ILE A 211 -10.21 -2.87 -6.31
CA ILE A 211 -11.63 -3.22 -6.17
C ILE A 211 -12.43 -2.69 -7.37
N LYS A 212 -12.19 -1.44 -7.79
CA LYS A 212 -12.87 -0.82 -8.95
C LYS A 212 -12.53 -1.54 -10.26
N GLU A 213 -11.24 -1.77 -10.52
CA GLU A 213 -10.72 -2.47 -11.69
C GLU A 213 -11.26 -3.92 -11.77
N LEU A 214 -11.41 -4.62 -10.64
CA LEU A 214 -12.07 -5.94 -10.61
C LEU A 214 -13.57 -5.85 -10.91
N GLY A 215 -14.27 -4.84 -10.39
CA GLY A 215 -15.69 -4.59 -10.67
C GLY A 215 -15.96 -4.29 -12.15
N GLU A 216 -15.08 -3.51 -12.79
CA GLU A 216 -15.08 -3.24 -14.25
C GLU A 216 -14.90 -4.52 -15.08
N LEU A 217 -14.17 -5.51 -14.54
CA LEU A 217 -13.99 -6.83 -15.14
C LEU A 217 -15.09 -7.83 -14.78
N GLY A 218 -16.17 -7.37 -14.14
CA GLY A 218 -17.35 -8.17 -13.78
C GLY A 218 -17.36 -8.70 -12.35
N TYR A 219 -16.24 -8.66 -11.63
CA TYR A 219 -16.07 -9.23 -10.28
C TYR A 219 -16.61 -8.27 -9.22
N ASN A 220 -17.93 -8.13 -9.20
CA ASN A 220 -18.66 -7.23 -8.32
C ASN A 220 -19.10 -7.93 -7.03
N ARG A 221 -19.21 -7.17 -5.94
CA ARG A 221 -19.74 -7.63 -4.62
C ARG A 221 -18.93 -8.76 -3.96
N LEU A 222 -17.64 -8.88 -4.28
CA LEU A 222 -16.71 -9.78 -3.61
C LEU A 222 -16.66 -9.53 -2.10
N ALA A 223 -16.45 -10.58 -1.31
CA ALA A 223 -16.13 -10.44 0.11
C ALA A 223 -14.71 -9.88 0.31
N ALA A 224 -14.48 -9.22 1.45
CA ALA A 224 -13.17 -8.66 1.80
C ALA A 224 -12.05 -9.72 1.81
N GLU A 225 -12.34 -10.93 2.27
CA GLU A 225 -11.36 -12.03 2.29
C GLU A 225 -11.08 -12.60 0.89
N GLU A 226 -12.04 -12.54 -0.05
CA GLU A 226 -11.80 -12.92 -1.45
C GLU A 226 -10.84 -11.92 -2.13
N LEU A 227 -10.98 -10.62 -1.83
CA LEU A 227 -10.06 -9.58 -2.31
C LEU A 227 -8.64 -9.75 -1.73
N VAL A 228 -8.53 -10.06 -0.44
CA VAL A 228 -7.26 -10.36 0.24
C VAL A 228 -6.61 -11.59 -0.40
N ARG A 229 -7.36 -12.68 -0.55
CA ARG A 229 -6.89 -13.92 -1.15
C ARG A 229 -6.43 -13.72 -2.61
N ALA A 230 -7.19 -12.99 -3.41
CA ALA A 230 -6.78 -12.65 -4.77
C ALA A 230 -5.43 -11.90 -4.81
N LYS A 231 -5.20 -10.95 -3.87
CA LYS A 231 -3.92 -10.25 -3.75
C LYS A 231 -2.77 -11.16 -3.35
N ASP A 232 -2.96 -11.97 -2.30
CA ASP A 232 -1.92 -12.87 -1.78
C ASP A 232 -1.44 -13.87 -2.84
N HIS A 233 -2.37 -14.35 -3.66
CA HIS A 233 -2.11 -15.29 -4.75
C HIS A 233 -1.80 -14.59 -6.10
N GLY A 234 -1.55 -13.28 -6.10
CA GLY A 234 -1.06 -12.55 -7.27
C GLY A 234 -2.08 -12.31 -8.40
N VAL A 235 -3.36 -12.55 -8.16
CA VAL A 235 -4.45 -12.23 -9.10
C VAL A 235 -4.61 -10.71 -9.16
N ASN A 236 -4.38 -10.15 -10.35
CA ASN A 236 -4.46 -8.71 -10.61
C ASN A 236 -5.27 -8.42 -11.89
N PRO A 237 -5.78 -7.19 -12.07
CA PRO A 237 -6.64 -6.85 -13.21
C PRO A 237 -6.00 -7.07 -14.60
N SER A 238 -4.66 -7.02 -14.73
CA SER A 238 -4.00 -7.35 -16.00
C SER A 238 -4.14 -8.83 -16.33
N PHE A 239 -3.81 -9.70 -15.38
CA PHE A 239 -3.95 -11.14 -15.53
C PHE A 239 -5.39 -11.56 -15.82
N VAL A 240 -6.37 -10.94 -15.15
CA VAL A 240 -7.79 -11.20 -15.43
C VAL A 240 -8.17 -10.82 -16.86
N ARG A 241 -7.71 -9.65 -17.37
CA ARG A 241 -7.90 -9.26 -18.77
C ARG A 241 -7.25 -10.25 -19.74
N GLU A 242 -5.99 -10.61 -19.51
CA GLU A 242 -5.24 -11.53 -20.36
C GLU A 242 -5.90 -12.93 -20.44
N VAL A 243 -6.45 -13.43 -19.32
CA VAL A 243 -7.16 -14.72 -19.26
C VAL A 243 -8.50 -14.65 -20.02
N VAL A 244 -9.23 -13.54 -19.89
CA VAL A 244 -10.46 -13.27 -20.66
C VAL A 244 -10.18 -13.15 -22.17
N GLU A 245 -9.08 -12.48 -22.55
CA GLU A 245 -8.59 -12.38 -23.93
C GLU A 245 -8.19 -13.74 -24.50
N ALA A 246 -7.63 -14.64 -23.68
CA ALA A 246 -7.36 -16.03 -24.03
C ALA A 246 -8.64 -16.91 -24.11
N GLY A 247 -9.83 -16.31 -24.00
CA GLY A 247 -11.14 -16.97 -24.18
C GLY A 247 -11.78 -17.52 -22.91
N TYR A 248 -11.14 -17.37 -21.74
CA TYR A 248 -11.63 -17.88 -20.46
C TYR A 248 -12.47 -16.81 -19.76
N LYS A 249 -13.75 -16.75 -20.16
CA LYS A 249 -14.75 -15.84 -19.61
C LYS A 249 -15.43 -16.45 -18.38
N ASP A 250 -16.05 -15.59 -17.58
CA ASP A 250 -16.95 -15.96 -16.48
C ASP A 250 -16.33 -16.92 -15.44
N LEU A 251 -15.00 -16.89 -15.29
CA LEU A 251 -14.30 -17.60 -14.23
C LEU A 251 -14.64 -16.98 -12.86
N SER A 252 -14.71 -17.82 -11.84
CA SER A 252 -14.71 -17.33 -10.45
C SER A 252 -13.31 -16.85 -10.03
N LEU A 253 -13.26 -15.99 -9.01
CA LEU A 253 -11.99 -15.48 -8.48
C LEU A 253 -11.12 -16.62 -7.92
N GLU A 254 -11.72 -17.66 -7.33
CA GLU A 254 -11.01 -18.87 -6.90
C GLU A 254 -10.41 -19.66 -8.07
N GLN A 255 -11.05 -19.71 -9.24
CA GLN A 255 -10.45 -20.33 -10.43
C GLN A 255 -9.23 -19.53 -10.92
N LEU A 256 -9.29 -18.19 -10.87
CA LEU A 256 -8.14 -17.34 -11.19
C LEU A 256 -6.99 -17.50 -10.18
N VAL A 257 -7.30 -17.61 -8.88
CA VAL A 257 -6.33 -17.92 -7.82
C VAL A 257 -5.66 -19.28 -8.09
N ARG A 258 -6.47 -20.32 -8.38
CA ARG A 258 -5.98 -21.65 -8.73
C ARG A 258 -5.10 -21.65 -9.98
N MET A 259 -5.47 -20.89 -11.01
CA MET A 259 -4.60 -20.71 -12.19
C MET A 259 -3.26 -20.06 -11.82
N ARG A 260 -3.23 -19.08 -10.92
CA ARG A 260 -1.99 -18.47 -10.44
C ARG A 260 -1.13 -19.44 -9.63
N ASP A 261 -1.70 -20.13 -8.67
CA ASP A 261 -0.99 -21.05 -7.77
C ASP A 261 -0.30 -22.19 -8.52
N HIS A 262 -0.99 -22.72 -9.53
CA HIS A 262 -0.49 -23.80 -10.38
C HIS A 262 0.27 -23.26 -11.62
N GLY A 263 0.56 -21.96 -11.66
CA GLY A 263 1.41 -21.33 -12.69
C GLY A 263 0.86 -21.41 -14.12
N VAL A 264 -0.47 -21.44 -14.28
CA VAL A 264 -1.18 -21.36 -15.57
C VAL A 264 -1.13 -19.92 -16.08
N SER A 265 -0.14 -19.60 -16.91
CA SER A 265 -0.01 -18.29 -17.54
C SER A 265 -0.74 -18.20 -18.89
N THR A 266 -0.90 -17.00 -19.42
CA THR A 266 -1.60 -16.81 -20.71
C THR A 266 -0.74 -17.21 -21.91
N GLU A 267 0.59 -17.19 -21.78
CA GLU A 267 1.53 -17.80 -22.73
C GLU A 267 1.40 -19.32 -22.74
N PHE A 268 1.20 -19.96 -21.58
CA PHE A 268 0.94 -21.39 -21.50
C PHE A 268 -0.37 -21.76 -22.22
N ILE A 269 -1.45 -21.01 -21.96
CA ILE A 269 -2.75 -21.22 -22.63
C ILE A 269 -2.61 -21.09 -24.15
N LYS A 270 -2.00 -20.01 -24.64
CA LYS A 270 -1.77 -19.79 -26.09
C LYS A 270 -0.90 -20.88 -26.70
N GLY A 271 0.18 -21.29 -26.02
CA GLY A 271 1.05 -22.36 -26.49
C GLY A 271 0.36 -23.72 -26.55
N MET A 272 -0.57 -24.01 -25.63
CA MET A 272 -1.40 -25.22 -25.67
C MET A 272 -2.42 -25.18 -26.81
N GLU A 273 -3.05 -24.03 -27.07
CA GLU A 273 -3.92 -23.81 -28.23
C GLU A 273 -3.17 -24.02 -29.56
N GLU A 274 -1.98 -23.43 -29.72
CA GLU A 274 -1.10 -23.67 -30.88
C GLU A 274 -0.69 -25.15 -31.03
N ALA A 275 -0.61 -25.90 -29.93
CA ALA A 275 -0.32 -27.34 -29.96
C ALA A 275 -1.54 -28.20 -30.35
N GLY A 276 -2.74 -27.59 -30.47
CA GLY A 276 -4.00 -28.25 -30.83
C GLY A 276 -4.99 -28.43 -29.67
N TYR A 277 -4.70 -27.87 -28.48
CA TYR A 277 -5.48 -28.04 -27.25
C TYR A 277 -6.19 -26.73 -26.88
N SER A 278 -7.07 -26.25 -27.75
CA SER A 278 -7.90 -25.06 -27.51
C SER A 278 -8.96 -25.29 -26.44
N ARG A 279 -9.27 -24.25 -25.65
CA ARG A 279 -10.42 -24.20 -24.72
C ARG A 279 -10.51 -25.39 -23.73
N LEU A 280 -9.37 -25.88 -23.24
CA LEU A 280 -9.35 -26.87 -22.17
C LEU A 280 -10.04 -26.32 -20.91
N PRO A 281 -10.77 -27.14 -20.13
CA PRO A 281 -11.23 -26.72 -18.80
C PRO A 281 -10.06 -26.26 -17.91
N VAL A 282 -10.30 -25.29 -17.02
CA VAL A 282 -9.27 -24.77 -16.09
C VAL A 282 -8.55 -25.89 -15.32
N GLU A 283 -9.28 -26.88 -14.83
CA GLU A 283 -8.71 -28.03 -14.12
C GLU A 283 -7.78 -28.89 -15.00
N GLN A 284 -7.99 -28.94 -16.32
CA GLN A 284 -7.06 -29.62 -17.23
C GLN A 284 -5.80 -28.79 -17.48
N LEU A 285 -5.90 -27.46 -17.59
CA LEU A 285 -4.72 -26.58 -17.66
C LEU A 285 -3.87 -26.72 -16.39
N VAL A 286 -4.51 -26.69 -15.22
CA VAL A 286 -3.87 -26.88 -13.90
C VAL A 286 -3.18 -28.25 -13.84
N ARG A 287 -3.90 -29.35 -14.14
CA ARG A 287 -3.33 -30.70 -14.19
C ARG A 287 -2.14 -30.80 -15.15
N MET A 288 -2.21 -30.18 -16.33
CA MET A 288 -1.09 -30.17 -17.26
C MET A 288 0.14 -29.44 -16.70
N ARG A 289 -0.04 -28.33 -15.99
CA ARG A 289 1.07 -27.62 -15.33
C ARG A 289 1.68 -28.43 -14.19
N ASP A 290 0.86 -28.99 -13.31
CA ASP A 290 1.30 -29.78 -12.15
C ASP A 290 2.13 -31.00 -12.56
N HIS A 291 1.69 -31.68 -13.60
CA HIS A 291 2.38 -32.85 -14.16
C HIS A 291 3.46 -32.47 -15.20
N GLY A 292 3.79 -31.18 -15.34
CA GLY A 292 4.89 -30.68 -16.18
C GLY A 292 4.70 -30.89 -17.69
N VAL A 293 3.48 -31.07 -18.17
CA VAL A 293 3.13 -31.07 -19.60
C VAL A 293 3.27 -29.63 -20.11
N SER A 294 4.20 -29.38 -21.04
CA SER A 294 4.44 -28.05 -21.62
C SER A 294 4.08 -28.00 -23.11
N PRO A 295 3.77 -26.82 -23.68
CA PRO A 295 3.55 -26.66 -25.11
C PRO A 295 4.70 -27.20 -25.98
N ALA A 296 5.94 -27.04 -25.53
CA ALA A 296 7.12 -27.59 -26.20
C ALA A 296 7.12 -29.12 -26.19
N TYR A 297 6.90 -29.74 -25.01
CA TYR A 297 6.78 -31.19 -24.88
C TYR A 297 5.70 -31.77 -25.80
N VAL A 298 4.53 -31.13 -25.87
CA VAL A 298 3.42 -31.58 -26.73
C VAL A 298 3.78 -31.45 -28.21
N LYS A 299 4.38 -30.33 -28.63
CA LYS A 299 4.84 -30.12 -30.02
C LYS A 299 5.94 -31.12 -30.43
N GLU A 300 6.85 -31.48 -29.52
CA GLU A 300 7.89 -32.49 -29.76
C GLU A 300 7.35 -33.93 -29.79
N VAL A 301 6.50 -34.32 -28.83
CA VAL A 301 5.83 -35.65 -28.85
C VAL A 301 5.04 -35.83 -30.15
N ARG A 302 4.35 -34.76 -30.59
CA ARG A 302 3.64 -34.72 -31.87
C ARG A 302 4.57 -34.86 -33.08
N SER A 303 5.70 -34.16 -33.12
CA SER A 303 6.68 -34.30 -34.22
C SER A 303 7.29 -35.71 -34.30
N LEU A 304 7.24 -36.46 -33.20
CA LEU A 304 7.60 -37.87 -33.13
C LEU A 304 6.45 -38.82 -33.52
N GLY A 305 5.37 -38.32 -34.13
CA GLY A 305 4.27 -39.12 -34.70
C GLY A 305 3.20 -39.55 -33.69
N TYR A 306 3.16 -38.92 -32.51
CA TYR A 306 2.10 -39.11 -31.52
C TYR A 306 1.13 -37.93 -31.58
N ASP A 307 0.36 -37.87 -32.66
CA ASP A 307 -0.72 -36.89 -32.86
C ASP A 307 -1.96 -37.22 -32.01
N ASN A 308 -2.79 -36.20 -31.76
CA ASN A 308 -4.13 -36.32 -31.18
C ASN A 308 -4.21 -37.06 -29.82
N LEU A 309 -3.14 -36.99 -29.02
CA LEU A 309 -3.16 -37.50 -27.65
C LEU A 309 -4.20 -36.77 -26.80
N THR A 310 -4.81 -37.50 -25.86
CA THR A 310 -5.62 -36.86 -24.82
C THR A 310 -4.73 -36.18 -23.77
N VAL A 311 -5.29 -35.20 -23.05
CA VAL A 311 -4.61 -34.58 -21.90
C VAL A 311 -4.15 -35.64 -20.90
N GLU A 312 -4.96 -36.65 -20.63
CA GLU A 312 -4.61 -37.71 -19.68
C GLU A 312 -3.46 -38.61 -20.18
N GLN A 313 -3.37 -38.87 -21.49
CA GLN A 313 -2.22 -39.58 -22.06
C GLN A 313 -0.93 -38.75 -21.95
N LEU A 314 -0.99 -37.44 -22.22
CA LEU A 314 0.16 -36.55 -22.03
C LEU A 314 0.62 -36.50 -20.57
N VAL A 315 -0.33 -36.43 -19.63
CA VAL A 315 -0.05 -36.46 -18.18
C VAL A 315 0.58 -37.79 -17.77
N ARG A 316 -0.02 -38.93 -18.14
CA ARG A 316 0.55 -40.27 -17.89
C ARG A 316 1.97 -40.42 -18.46
N MET A 317 2.19 -39.98 -19.69
CA MET A 317 3.54 -40.01 -20.29
C MET A 317 4.55 -39.18 -19.49
N ARG A 318 4.16 -38.00 -19.00
CA ARG A 318 5.03 -37.18 -18.14
C ARG A 318 5.31 -37.83 -16.77
N ASP A 319 4.28 -38.39 -16.12
CA ASP A 319 4.40 -39.03 -14.81
C ASP A 319 5.32 -40.25 -14.83
N HIS A 320 5.25 -41.05 -15.90
CA HIS A 320 6.14 -42.17 -16.14
C HIS A 320 7.49 -41.74 -16.76
N GLY A 321 7.75 -40.44 -16.95
CA GLY A 321 9.02 -39.92 -17.44
C GLY A 321 9.32 -40.22 -18.92
N VAL A 322 8.30 -40.45 -19.75
CA VAL A 322 8.39 -40.64 -21.20
C VAL A 322 8.70 -39.29 -21.86
N SER A 323 9.97 -39.03 -22.13
CA SER A 323 10.45 -37.81 -22.79
C SER A 323 10.56 -37.95 -24.32
N PRO A 324 10.65 -36.84 -25.08
CA PRO A 324 10.92 -36.88 -26.53
C PRO A 324 12.24 -37.58 -26.87
N GLU A 325 13.26 -37.49 -26.03
CA GLU A 325 14.55 -38.20 -26.15
C GLU A 325 14.33 -39.72 -26.05
N PHE A 326 13.54 -40.15 -25.06
CA PHE A 326 13.22 -41.56 -24.87
C PHE A 326 12.46 -42.13 -26.08
N ILE A 327 11.47 -41.40 -26.59
CA ILE A 327 10.71 -41.79 -27.79
C ILE A 327 11.64 -41.90 -29.02
N ARG A 328 12.56 -40.96 -29.20
CA ARG A 328 13.59 -41.03 -30.27
C ARG A 328 14.46 -42.28 -30.12
N LYS A 329 14.98 -42.55 -28.92
CA LYS A 329 15.81 -43.73 -28.62
C LYS A 329 15.06 -45.06 -28.87
N MET A 330 13.76 -45.11 -28.61
CA MET A 330 12.95 -46.30 -28.93
C MET A 330 12.83 -46.50 -30.44
N LYS A 331 12.56 -45.45 -31.22
CA LYS A 331 12.53 -45.53 -32.69
C LYS A 331 13.88 -45.99 -33.28
N GLU A 332 14.99 -45.44 -32.77
CA GLU A 332 16.35 -45.86 -33.15
C GLU A 332 16.63 -47.34 -32.87
N ARG A 333 16.06 -47.88 -31.78
CA ARG A 333 16.09 -49.32 -31.43
C ARG A 333 15.06 -50.17 -32.20
N GLY A 334 14.40 -49.62 -33.22
CA GLY A 334 13.45 -50.32 -34.08
C GLY A 334 11.99 -50.34 -33.59
N PHE A 335 11.72 -49.78 -32.40
CA PHE A 335 10.38 -49.69 -31.81
C PHE A 335 9.58 -48.55 -32.47
N ASN A 336 9.14 -48.79 -33.70
CA ASN A 336 8.33 -47.86 -34.49
C ASN A 336 6.83 -48.08 -34.23
N ASN A 337 6.05 -47.00 -34.23
CA ASN A 337 4.59 -47.00 -34.06
C ASN A 337 4.08 -47.74 -32.80
N VAL A 338 4.85 -47.67 -31.71
CA VAL A 338 4.47 -48.19 -30.39
C VAL A 338 3.31 -47.36 -29.81
N SER A 339 2.44 -47.97 -29.00
CA SER A 339 1.36 -47.26 -28.33
C SER A 339 1.88 -46.44 -27.14
N VAL A 340 1.11 -45.44 -26.67
CA VAL A 340 1.45 -44.68 -25.46
C VAL A 340 1.66 -45.59 -24.24
N GLU A 341 0.78 -46.58 -24.05
CA GLU A 341 0.86 -47.50 -22.92
C GLU A 341 2.10 -48.41 -23.00
N GLU A 342 2.52 -48.81 -24.20
CA GLU A 342 3.74 -49.62 -24.37
C GLU A 342 5.01 -48.76 -24.30
N LEU A 343 4.99 -47.47 -24.69
CA LEU A 343 6.07 -46.52 -24.37
C LEU A 343 6.25 -46.37 -22.86
N ILE A 344 5.14 -46.19 -22.12
CA ILE A 344 5.14 -46.13 -20.65
C ILE A 344 5.71 -47.42 -20.09
N ARG A 345 5.28 -48.58 -20.59
CA ARG A 345 5.78 -49.88 -20.14
C ARG A 345 7.28 -50.05 -20.38
N LEU A 346 7.78 -49.74 -21.57
CA LEU A 346 9.21 -49.77 -21.90
C LEU A 346 10.00 -48.81 -21.00
N ARG A 347 9.44 -47.66 -20.66
CA ARG A 347 10.06 -46.68 -19.77
C ARG A 347 10.15 -47.18 -18.33
N ASP A 348 9.06 -47.71 -17.79
CA ASP A 348 8.99 -48.27 -16.43
C ASP A 348 9.93 -49.47 -16.24
N HIS A 349 10.12 -50.29 -17.28
CA HIS A 349 11.02 -51.45 -17.26
C HIS A 349 12.49 -51.07 -17.50
N GLY A 350 12.83 -49.77 -17.55
CA GLY A 350 14.21 -49.30 -17.68
C GLY A 350 14.84 -49.61 -19.03
N PHE A 351 14.04 -49.75 -20.09
CA PHE A 351 14.51 -50.10 -21.44
C PHE A 351 15.33 -48.98 -22.11
N ASP A 352 15.62 -47.90 -21.39
CA ASP A 352 16.54 -46.82 -21.77
C ASP A 352 17.96 -46.99 -21.22
N ARG A 353 18.21 -47.96 -20.35
CA ARG A 353 19.55 -48.26 -19.83
C ARG A 353 20.41 -49.04 -20.85
#